data_AF-A0A178AYG8-F1
#
_entry.id   AF-A0A178AYG8-F1
#
_cell.length_a   1.000
_cell.length_b   1.000
_cell.length_c   1.000
_cell.angle_alpha   90.00
_cell.angle_beta   90.00
_cell.angle_gamma   90.00
#
_symmetry.space_group_name_H-M   'P 1'
#
loop_
_entity.id
_entity.type
_entity.pdbx_description
1 polymer ?
#
loop_
_entity_poly.entity_id
_entity_poly.type
_entity_poly.pdbx_seq_one_letter_code
_entity_poly.pdbx_strand_id
1 'polypeptide(L)'
;MSPFTSVLVAALCIFSYVVEAVPTAKRANLEPKAAALRCGEHGYDGGKPAYIAIENVPMSDCPIACNYFADCHMYATSTDPGYCYIYYTDMADNFNPVASSPYVFYEKACNRTSA
;
A
#
# COMPACT_ATOMS: atom_id res chain seq x y z
N MET A 1 -42.52 66.31 -19.33
CA MET A 1 -41.11 66.76 -19.24
C MET A 1 -40.21 65.57 -19.56
N SER A 2 -39.68 65.54 -20.78
CA SER A 2 -38.40 64.88 -21.11
C SER A 2 -37.24 65.83 -20.69
N PRO A 3 -35.95 65.44 -20.55
CA PRO A 3 -35.22 64.76 -21.63
C PRO A 3 -34.07 63.78 -21.27
N PHE A 4 -33.76 62.97 -22.29
CA PHE A 4 -32.46 62.49 -22.76
C PHE A 4 -31.16 63.09 -22.18
N THR A 5 -30.18 62.21 -21.89
CA THR A 5 -28.73 62.35 -22.17
C THR A 5 -28.07 60.96 -22.00
N SER A 6 -27.63 60.25 -23.05
CA SER A 6 -26.38 60.39 -23.82
C SER A 6 -25.07 60.15 -23.04
N VAL A 7 -24.38 59.06 -23.44
CA VAL A 7 -22.97 59.04 -23.92
C VAL A 7 -21.84 58.66 -22.93
N LEU A 8 -21.07 57.63 -23.37
CA LEU A 8 -19.68 57.24 -23.03
C LEU A 8 -19.40 56.78 -21.58
N VAL A 9 -18.56 55.79 -21.25
CA VAL A 9 -17.14 55.59 -21.64
C VAL A 9 -16.78 54.10 -21.47
N ALA A 10 -15.99 53.58 -22.41
CA ALA A 10 -15.36 52.28 -22.37
C ALA A 10 -14.32 52.15 -21.24
N ALA A 11 -14.29 51.01 -20.55
CA ALA A 11 -13.11 50.59 -19.79
C ALA A 11 -12.97 49.07 -19.91
N LEU A 12 -12.39 48.65 -21.03
CA LEU A 12 -11.76 47.34 -21.19
C LEU A 12 -10.60 47.25 -20.19
N CYS A 13 -10.84 46.72 -19.00
CA CYS A 13 -9.76 46.28 -18.12
C CYS A 13 -9.25 44.94 -18.67
N ILE A 14 -8.31 45.05 -19.60
CA ILE A 14 -7.46 43.96 -20.05
C ILE A 14 -6.62 43.55 -18.84
N PHE A 15 -7.10 42.57 -18.06
CA PHE A 15 -6.25 41.89 -17.10
C PHE A 15 -5.23 41.09 -17.90
N SER A 16 -4.06 41.69 -18.10
CA SER A 16 -2.87 40.98 -18.57
C SER A 16 -2.46 40.00 -17.47
N TYR A 17 -2.96 38.77 -17.54
CA TYR A 17 -2.43 37.67 -16.76
C TYR A 17 -1.06 37.33 -17.34
N VAL A 18 -0.01 37.70 -16.60
CA VAL A 18 1.33 37.15 -16.81
C VAL A 18 1.24 35.67 -16.45
N VAL A 19 1.11 34.81 -17.47
CA VAL A 19 1.28 33.37 -17.31
C VAL A 19 2.78 33.14 -17.15
N GLU A 20 3.26 33.08 -15.90
CA GLU A 20 4.59 32.53 -15.63
C GLU A 20 4.60 31.09 -16.10
N ALA A 21 5.37 30.82 -17.17
CA ALA A 21 5.58 29.49 -17.68
C ALA A 21 6.30 28.67 -16.59
N VAL A 22 5.55 27.81 -15.89
CA VAL A 22 6.12 26.84 -14.96
C VAL A 22 7.10 25.99 -15.78
N PRO A 23 8.40 25.97 -15.43
CA PRO A 23 9.37 25.17 -16.15
C PRO A 23 8.90 23.72 -16.10
N THR A 24 8.67 23.16 -17.28
CA THR A 24 8.35 21.75 -17.48
C THR A 24 9.61 20.94 -17.18
N ALA A 25 9.96 20.88 -15.89
CA ALA A 25 10.88 19.88 -15.40
C ALA A 25 10.32 18.55 -15.89
N LYS A 26 11.10 17.86 -16.74
CA LYS A 26 10.82 16.49 -17.18
C LYS A 26 10.30 15.75 -15.96
N ARG A 27 9.01 15.41 -15.95
CA ARG A 27 8.46 14.43 -15.02
C ARG A 27 9.26 13.17 -15.33
N ALA A 28 10.31 12.93 -14.57
CA ALA A 28 10.87 11.60 -14.47
C ALA A 28 9.66 10.73 -14.18
N ASN A 29 9.44 9.77 -15.07
CA ASN A 29 8.34 8.84 -14.97
C ASN A 29 8.61 8.06 -13.67
N LEU A 30 8.05 8.56 -12.56
CA LEU A 30 8.00 7.86 -11.28
C LEU A 30 6.99 6.76 -11.49
N GLU A 31 7.35 5.75 -12.29
CA GLU A 31 6.65 4.48 -12.22
C GLU A 31 6.78 4.04 -10.77
N PRO A 32 5.66 3.86 -10.04
CA PRO A 32 5.72 3.31 -8.71
C PRO A 32 6.39 1.95 -8.85
N LYS A 33 7.61 1.83 -8.33
CA LYS A 33 8.30 0.54 -8.24
C LYS A 33 7.35 -0.35 -7.45
N ALA A 34 6.74 -1.32 -8.13
CA ALA A 34 5.88 -2.28 -7.48
C ALA A 34 6.67 -2.88 -6.32
N ALA A 35 6.14 -2.74 -5.10
CA ALA A 35 6.73 -3.42 -3.96
C ALA A 35 6.75 -4.92 -4.29
N ALA A 36 7.92 -5.54 -4.15
CA ALA A 36 8.01 -6.98 -4.34
C ALA A 36 7.15 -7.64 -3.26
N LEU A 37 6.19 -8.47 -3.69
CA LEU A 37 5.34 -9.21 -2.76
C LEU A 37 6.19 -10.25 -2.02
N ARG A 38 5.99 -10.36 -0.70
CA ARG A 38 6.68 -11.37 0.12
C ARG A 38 5.94 -12.68 0.03
N CYS A 39 6.40 -13.60 -0.82
CA CYS A 39 5.74 -14.88 -1.09
C CYS A 39 6.63 -16.06 -0.74
N GLY A 40 7.00 -16.19 0.55
CA GLY A 40 7.94 -17.22 1.01
C GLY A 40 9.23 -16.65 1.58
N GLU A 41 9.21 -15.42 2.10
CA GLU A 41 10.43 -14.82 2.66
C GLU A 41 10.66 -15.29 4.10
N HIS A 42 11.88 -15.72 4.39
CA HIS A 42 12.29 -16.09 5.74
C HIS A 42 12.68 -14.86 6.54
N GLY A 43 12.15 -14.72 7.76
CA GLY A 43 12.49 -13.61 8.63
C GLY A 43 11.77 -13.64 9.97
N TYR A 44 11.86 -12.55 10.70
CA TYR A 44 11.12 -12.32 11.93
C TYR A 44 10.29 -11.04 11.77
N ASP A 45 9.28 -10.85 12.61
CA ASP A 45 8.76 -9.50 12.78
C ASP A 45 9.81 -8.60 13.46
N GLY A 46 9.71 -7.29 13.21
CA GLY A 46 10.64 -6.28 13.69
C GLY A 46 10.48 -5.93 15.17
N GLY A 47 9.89 -6.82 15.98
CA GLY A 47 9.60 -6.61 17.40
C GLY A 47 8.30 -5.86 17.66
N LYS A 48 7.43 -5.73 16.65
CA LYS A 48 6.06 -5.23 16.80
C LYS A 48 5.11 -6.39 16.47
N PRO A 49 4.80 -7.25 17.46
CA PRO A 49 3.85 -8.34 17.25
C PRO A 49 2.48 -7.73 16.95
N ALA A 50 2.06 -7.84 15.69
CA ALA A 50 0.76 -7.39 15.20
C ALA A 50 -0.01 -8.58 14.61
N TYR A 51 0.10 -9.72 15.28
CA TYR A 51 -0.47 -10.98 14.85
C TYR A 51 -1.32 -11.65 15.93
N ILE A 52 -2.22 -12.50 15.48
CA ILE A 52 -2.73 -13.62 16.29
C ILE A 52 -1.99 -14.90 15.89
N ALA A 53 -1.63 -15.71 16.89
CA ALA A 53 -1.08 -17.04 16.66
C ALA A 53 -2.22 -18.06 16.72
N ILE A 54 -2.27 -18.92 15.72
CA ILE A 54 -3.20 -20.04 15.66
C ILE A 54 -2.36 -21.32 15.73
N GLU A 55 -2.58 -22.08 16.79
CA GLU A 55 -1.85 -23.32 17.08
C GLU A 55 -2.55 -24.53 16.45
N ASN A 56 -1.80 -25.60 16.21
CA ASN A 56 -2.33 -26.89 15.72
C ASN A 56 -3.07 -26.78 14.37
N VAL A 57 -2.68 -25.82 13.53
CA VAL A 57 -3.22 -25.66 12.17
C VAL A 57 -2.18 -26.17 11.17
N PRO A 58 -2.58 -27.03 10.20
CA PRO A 58 -1.69 -27.40 9.10
C PRO A 58 -1.17 -26.16 8.39
N MET A 59 0.13 -26.11 8.04
CA MET A 59 0.69 -24.93 7.36
C MET A 59 -0.06 -24.58 6.05
N SER A 60 -0.63 -25.59 5.39
CA SER A 60 -1.48 -25.43 4.19
C SER A 60 -2.74 -24.60 4.44
N ASP A 61 -3.19 -24.50 5.70
CA ASP A 61 -4.45 -23.88 6.07
C ASP A 61 -4.24 -22.43 6.57
N CYS A 62 -3.01 -22.01 6.83
CA CYS A 62 -2.69 -20.61 7.13
C CYS A 62 -3.21 -19.60 6.07
N PRO A 63 -3.10 -19.85 4.75
CA PRO A 63 -3.72 -18.97 3.75
C PRO A 63 -5.25 -18.91 3.87
N ILE A 64 -5.92 -20.01 4.25
CA ILE A 64 -7.37 -20.06 4.47
C ILE A 64 -7.73 -19.23 5.70
N ALA A 65 -6.98 -19.40 6.80
CA ALA A 65 -7.14 -18.62 8.02
C ALA A 65 -6.96 -17.12 7.75
N CYS A 66 -5.91 -16.72 7.02
CA CYS A 66 -5.72 -15.32 6.63
C CYS A 66 -6.88 -14.80 5.75
N ASN A 67 -7.42 -15.61 4.85
CA ASN A 67 -8.57 -15.20 4.03
C ASN A 67 -9.87 -15.05 4.84
N TYR A 68 -10.02 -15.79 5.94
CA TYR A 68 -11.17 -15.67 6.85
C TYR A 68 -11.22 -14.29 7.53
N PHE A 69 -10.06 -13.73 7.89
CA PHE A 69 -9.97 -12.39 8.45
C PHE A 69 -9.89 -11.34 7.32
N ALA A 70 -10.89 -10.47 7.26
CA ALA A 70 -10.99 -9.44 6.22
C ALA A 70 -9.77 -8.50 6.22
N ASP A 71 -9.27 -8.22 7.41
CA ASP A 71 -8.12 -7.37 7.74
C ASP A 71 -6.79 -8.12 7.81
N CYS A 72 -6.73 -9.41 7.47
CA CYS A 72 -5.42 -10.03 7.28
C CYS A 72 -4.71 -9.41 6.07
N HIS A 73 -3.48 -8.95 6.29
CA HIS A 73 -2.59 -8.46 5.23
C HIS A 73 -1.57 -9.52 4.82
N MET A 74 -1.13 -10.34 5.77
CA MET A 74 -0.16 -11.41 5.55
C MET A 74 -0.27 -12.49 6.62
N TYR A 75 0.38 -13.62 6.37
CA TYR A 75 0.56 -14.67 7.36
C TYR A 75 2.01 -15.15 7.41
N ALA A 76 2.43 -15.68 8.54
CA ALA A 76 3.67 -16.44 8.66
C ALA A 76 3.38 -17.88 9.07
N THR A 77 4.20 -18.80 8.60
CA THR A 77 4.18 -20.23 8.96
C THR A 77 5.42 -20.57 9.78
N SER A 78 5.30 -21.43 10.78
CA SER A 78 6.45 -22.07 11.46
C SER A 78 6.34 -23.58 11.36
N THR A 79 7.46 -24.25 11.09
CA THR A 79 7.52 -25.72 11.04
C THR A 79 7.52 -26.38 12.41
N ASP A 80 7.83 -25.65 13.49
CA ASP A 80 7.91 -26.21 14.84
C ASP A 80 7.60 -25.15 15.92
N PRO A 81 6.52 -25.29 16.70
CA PRO A 81 5.43 -26.26 16.61
C PRO A 81 4.28 -25.73 15.73
N GLY A 82 4.32 -25.97 14.42
CA GLY A 82 3.18 -25.81 13.50
C GLY A 82 2.23 -24.62 13.77
N TYR A 83 2.75 -23.39 13.66
CA TYR A 83 1.98 -22.17 13.94
C TYR A 83 1.61 -21.42 12.65
N CYS A 84 0.40 -20.87 12.63
CA CYS A 84 0.01 -19.80 11.71
C CYS A 84 -0.04 -18.47 12.46
N TYR A 85 0.73 -17.49 12.03
CA TYR A 85 0.69 -16.13 12.56
C TYR A 85 -0.05 -15.25 11.56
N ILE A 86 -1.22 -14.73 11.93
CA ILE A 86 -2.06 -13.90 11.06
C ILE A 86 -1.81 -12.44 11.41
N TYR A 87 -1.25 -11.67 10.48
CA TYR A 87 -0.90 -10.27 10.71
C TYR A 87 -1.92 -9.32 10.08
N TYR A 88 -2.23 -8.27 10.84
CA TYR A 88 -3.19 -7.22 10.48
C TYR A 88 -2.51 -5.91 10.06
N THR A 89 -1.18 -5.92 9.99
CA THR A 89 -0.38 -4.76 9.58
C THR A 89 0.47 -5.12 8.39
N ASP A 90 0.65 -4.16 7.48
CA ASP A 90 1.65 -4.28 6.44
C ASP A 90 3.05 -4.38 7.07
N MET A 91 3.90 -5.21 6.47
CA MET A 91 5.23 -5.51 7.00
C MET A 91 6.37 -4.88 6.21
N ALA A 92 6.07 -3.87 5.40
CA ALA A 92 7.08 -3.05 4.74
C ALA A 92 8.19 -2.61 5.72
N ASP A 93 7.82 -2.14 6.91
CA ASP A 93 8.74 -1.64 7.95
C ASP A 93 8.84 -2.53 9.19
N ASN A 94 8.15 -3.67 9.21
CA ASN A 94 8.12 -4.60 10.36
C ASN A 94 8.69 -5.98 10.02
N PHE A 95 9.31 -6.13 8.85
CA PHE A 95 9.95 -7.39 8.46
C PHE A 95 11.45 -7.31 8.64
N ASN A 96 12.01 -8.25 9.40
CA ASN A 96 13.44 -8.44 9.57
C ASN A 96 13.89 -9.69 8.81
N PRO A 97 14.46 -9.57 7.59
CA PRO A 97 14.86 -10.71 6.79
C PRO A 97 16.00 -11.47 7.46
N VAL A 98 15.79 -12.75 7.74
CA VAL A 98 16.79 -13.65 8.32
C VAL A 98 16.64 -15.00 7.66
N ALA A 99 17.60 -15.37 6.81
CA ALA A 99 17.52 -16.59 6.01
C ALA A 99 17.42 -17.88 6.84
N SER A 100 17.96 -17.88 8.06
CA SER A 100 17.88 -19.01 8.98
C SER A 100 16.61 -19.03 9.83
N SER A 101 15.69 -18.08 9.63
CA SER A 101 14.46 -18.02 10.41
C SER A 101 13.60 -19.26 10.15
N PRO A 102 13.02 -19.86 11.21
CA PRO A 102 12.03 -20.92 11.06
C PRO A 102 10.69 -20.38 10.56
N TYR A 103 10.49 -19.06 10.53
CA TYR A 103 9.27 -18.42 10.09
C TYR A 103 9.35 -18.00 8.62
N VAL A 104 8.32 -18.34 7.87
CA VAL A 104 8.18 -17.98 6.46
C VAL A 104 6.94 -17.11 6.26
N PHE A 105 7.14 -15.92 5.70
CA PHE A 105 6.13 -14.88 5.51
C PHE A 105 5.54 -14.87 4.10
N TYR A 106 4.22 -14.69 4.05
CA TYR A 106 3.41 -14.66 2.85
C TYR A 106 2.40 -13.52 2.92
N GLU A 107 2.47 -12.57 2.00
CA GLU A 107 1.42 -11.57 1.83
C GLU A 107 0.15 -12.23 1.29
N LYS A 108 -1.02 -11.71 1.65
CA LYS A 108 -2.32 -12.24 1.20
C LYS A 108 -2.43 -12.27 -0.33
N ALA A 109 -1.77 -11.33 -1.01
CA ALA A 109 -1.69 -11.28 -2.47
C ALA A 109 -0.84 -12.40 -3.11
N CYS A 110 -0.03 -13.13 -2.33
CA CYS A 110 0.73 -14.29 -2.79
C CYS A 110 -0.14 -15.52 -3.02
N ASN A 111 -1.37 -15.49 -2.51
CA ASN A 111 -2.34 -16.57 -2.60
C ASN A 111 -2.97 -16.65 -4.01
N ARG A 112 -2.21 -16.32 -5.06
CA ARG A 112 -2.62 -16.49 -6.47
C ARG A 112 -2.69 -17.97 -6.79
N THR A 113 -3.81 -18.56 -6.41
CA THR A 113 -4.51 -19.65 -7.10
C THR A 113 -3.57 -20.67 -7.72
N SER A 114 -3.31 -21.77 -7.00
CA SER A 114 -3.24 -23.06 -7.68
C SER A 114 -4.58 -23.21 -8.42
N ALA A 115 -4.52 -23.12 -9.74
CA ALA A 115 -5.64 -23.43 -10.63
C ALA A 115 -6.14 -24.87 -10.43
#